data_AF-H8MT57-F1
#
_entry.id   AF-H8MT57-F1
#
_cell.length_a   1.000
_cell.length_b   1.000
_cell.length_c   1.000
_cell.angle_alpha   90.00
_cell.angle_beta   90.00
_cell.angle_gamma   90.00
#
_symmetry.space_group_name_H-M   'P 1'
#
loop_
_entity.id
_entity.type
_entity.pdbx_description
1 polymer ?
#
loop_
_entity_poly.entity_id
_entity_poly.type
_entity_poly.pdbx_seq_one_letter_code
_entity_poly.pdbx_strand_id
1 'polypeptide(L)'
;MSPGPTHFRDEFWRNPPPLPRGVKLVQQEAVVVPRVGPRGASLYDLAEVQLPESRVPVLLGYRAPLFPADVLSQREKLSALREQLQRRDADPRSLPAFRLPMLVTDSASASVIDLCEREEVGLIDMRGTFFLRTGSTFIRVQGHRPLERTPREPLFHGKGCRLVRVLLQSSDRRWTIRALSEQTQTSLLLCARGHDETPQGRLRRRRPQRRLPASGSGVTASGMADERQADSLHPGRIQRSIHDPGVAQQGSCVADLPGHPLDLHTGERPTLR
;
A
#
# COMPACT_ATOMS: atom_id res chain seq x y z
N MET A 1 15.21 6.52 -15.04
CA MET A 1 13.84 6.11 -15.50
C MET A 1 13.42 4.88 -14.71
N SER A 2 12.39 4.97 -13.86
CA SER A 2 11.85 3.76 -13.21
C SER A 2 11.28 2.85 -14.29
N PRO A 3 11.64 1.55 -14.35
CA PRO A 3 11.02 0.62 -15.28
C PRO A 3 9.51 0.67 -15.08
N GLY A 4 8.76 0.76 -16.17
CA GLY A 4 7.30 0.70 -16.09
C GLY A 4 6.86 -0.62 -15.42
N PRO A 5 5.66 -0.66 -14.83
CA PRO A 5 5.16 -1.84 -14.12
C PRO A 5 5.17 -3.12 -14.97
N THR A 6 5.01 -3.00 -16.30
CA THR A 6 5.12 -4.10 -17.26
C THR A 6 6.53 -4.72 -17.28
N HIS A 7 7.58 -3.89 -17.31
CA HIS A 7 8.95 -4.38 -17.38
C HIS A 7 9.35 -5.15 -16.12
N PHE A 8 8.96 -4.64 -14.94
CA PHE A 8 9.26 -5.32 -13.68
C PHE A 8 8.54 -6.67 -13.55
N ARG A 9 7.27 -6.74 -13.97
CA ARG A 9 6.52 -8.01 -14.02
C ARG A 9 7.21 -9.04 -14.91
N ASP A 10 7.62 -8.65 -16.10
CA ASP A 10 8.24 -9.56 -17.06
C ASP A 10 9.61 -10.05 -16.56
N GLU A 11 10.36 -9.16 -15.89
CA GLU A 11 11.63 -9.50 -15.23
C GLU A 11 11.42 -10.49 -14.08
N PHE A 12 10.40 -10.28 -13.24
CA PHE A 12 10.05 -11.18 -12.14
C PHE A 12 9.81 -12.61 -12.61
N TRP A 13 9.02 -12.81 -13.67
CA TRP A 13 8.75 -14.16 -14.19
C TRP A 13 9.92 -14.77 -14.95
N ARG A 14 10.75 -13.93 -15.60
CA ARG A 14 11.96 -14.40 -16.29
C ARG A 14 13.02 -14.89 -15.29
N ASN A 15 13.16 -14.19 -14.17
CA ASN A 15 14.16 -14.45 -13.14
C ASN A 15 13.50 -14.50 -11.75
N PRO A 16 12.66 -15.51 -11.45
CA PRO A 16 11.93 -15.55 -10.20
C PRO A 16 12.87 -15.62 -9.00
N PRO A 17 12.50 -14.99 -7.87
CA PRO A 17 13.31 -15.06 -6.66
C PRO A 17 13.39 -16.49 -6.14
N PRO A 18 14.43 -16.80 -5.35
CA PRO A 18 14.50 -18.09 -4.69
C PRO A 18 13.33 -18.23 -3.72
N LEU A 19 12.56 -19.31 -3.87
CA LEU A 19 11.48 -19.65 -2.96
C LEU A 19 11.98 -20.64 -1.90
N PRO A 20 11.29 -20.73 -0.74
CA PRO A 20 11.58 -21.74 0.26
C PRO A 20 11.48 -23.16 -0.32
N ARG A 21 12.18 -24.13 0.28
CA ARG A 21 12.15 -25.52 -0.19
C ARG A 21 10.72 -26.06 -0.20
N GLY A 22 10.35 -26.74 -1.29
CA GLY A 22 9.00 -27.29 -1.47
C GLY A 22 7.95 -26.26 -1.88
N VAL A 23 8.30 -24.97 -1.97
CA VAL A 23 7.41 -23.91 -2.45
C VAL A 23 7.71 -23.63 -3.93
N LYS A 24 6.67 -23.65 -4.76
CA LYS A 24 6.74 -23.19 -6.16
C LYS A 24 5.69 -22.13 -6.40
N LEU A 25 6.03 -21.14 -7.20
CA LEU A 25 5.08 -20.15 -7.69
C LEU A 25 4.86 -20.40 -9.18
N VAL A 26 3.62 -20.66 -9.57
CA VAL A 26 3.25 -21.00 -10.94
C VAL A 26 2.30 -19.93 -11.48
N GLN A 27 2.70 -19.25 -12.56
CA GLN A 27 1.85 -18.31 -13.26
C GLN A 27 0.72 -19.06 -13.98
N GLN A 28 -0.50 -18.55 -13.91
CA GLN A 28 -1.65 -19.14 -14.60
C GLN A 28 -2.19 -18.20 -15.67
N GLU A 29 -2.58 -16.98 -15.30
CA GLU A 29 -3.21 -16.04 -16.22
C GLU A 29 -2.82 -14.59 -15.90
N ALA A 30 -2.70 -13.76 -16.94
CA ALA A 30 -2.51 -12.32 -16.79
C ALA A 30 -3.86 -11.59 -16.81
N VAL A 31 -4.12 -10.80 -15.77
CA VAL A 31 -5.35 -10.00 -15.65
C VAL A 31 -5.06 -8.55 -15.96
N VAL A 32 -5.65 -8.07 -17.06
CA VAL A 32 -5.54 -6.68 -17.51
C VAL A 32 -6.76 -5.89 -17.03
N VAL A 33 -6.54 -4.89 -16.18
CA VAL A 33 -7.60 -4.00 -15.69
C VAL A 33 -7.45 -2.64 -16.35
N PRO A 34 -8.37 -2.21 -17.23
CA PRO A 34 -8.30 -0.89 -17.85
C PRO A 34 -8.41 0.19 -16.77
N ARG A 35 -7.59 1.24 -16.89
CA ARG A 35 -7.71 2.43 -16.04
C ARG A 35 -8.15 3.61 -16.87
N VAL A 36 -9.03 4.44 -16.30
CA VAL A 36 -9.37 5.73 -16.88
C VAL A 36 -8.19 6.70 -16.68
N GLY A 37 -7.60 7.17 -17.78
CA GLY A 37 -6.49 8.14 -17.78
C GLY A 37 -5.24 7.69 -18.58
N PRO A 38 -4.19 8.52 -18.64
CA PRO A 38 -3.03 8.32 -19.53
C PRO A 38 -2.15 7.10 -19.21
N ARG A 39 -2.50 6.30 -18.20
CA ARG A 39 -1.75 5.11 -17.76
C ARG A 39 -2.30 3.77 -18.26
N GLY A 40 -3.27 3.78 -19.18
CA GLY A 40 -3.58 2.66 -20.10
C GLY A 40 -4.21 1.41 -19.48
N ALA A 41 -3.54 0.74 -18.54
CA ALA A 41 -4.06 -0.42 -17.82
C ALA A 41 -3.18 -0.74 -16.60
N SER A 42 -3.75 -1.44 -15.60
CA SER A 42 -2.97 -2.21 -14.63
C SER A 42 -2.84 -3.64 -15.09
N LEU A 43 -1.65 -4.22 -14.90
CA LEU A 43 -1.44 -5.65 -15.05
C LEU A 43 -1.34 -6.30 -13.68
N TYR A 44 -2.08 -7.38 -13.51
CA TYR A 44 -2.04 -8.29 -12.37
C TYR A 44 -1.84 -9.70 -12.92
N ASP A 45 -1.43 -10.65 -12.07
CA ASP A 45 -1.41 -12.06 -12.45
C ASP A 45 -2.18 -12.91 -11.47
N LEU A 46 -2.91 -13.89 -12.00
CA LEU A 46 -3.36 -15.04 -11.27
C LEU A 46 -2.22 -16.05 -11.26
N ALA A 47 -1.86 -16.50 -10.07
CA ALA A 47 -0.84 -17.51 -9.86
C ALA A 47 -1.26 -18.46 -8.74
N GLU A 48 -0.52 -19.55 -8.64
CA GLU A 48 -0.70 -20.55 -7.60
C GLU A 48 0.62 -20.71 -6.84
N VAL A 49 0.55 -20.59 -5.51
CA VAL A 49 1.63 -21.04 -4.64
C VAL A 49 1.39 -22.51 -4.35
N GLN A 50 2.25 -23.37 -4.91
CA GLN A 50 2.25 -24.80 -4.66
C GLN A 50 3.13 -25.09 -3.46
N LEU A 51 2.52 -25.67 -2.43
CA LEU A 51 3.17 -26.19 -1.24
C LEU A 51 3.13 -27.72 -1.30
N PRO A 52 3.91 -28.44 -0.48
CA PRO A 52 3.92 -29.91 -0.51
C PRO A 52 2.53 -30.54 -0.30
N GLU A 53 1.70 -29.92 0.54
CA GLU A 53 0.41 -30.48 0.98
C GLU A 53 -0.79 -29.64 0.54
N SER A 54 -0.56 -28.46 -0.07
CA SER A 54 -1.64 -27.54 -0.40
C SER A 54 -1.31 -26.64 -1.59
N ARG A 55 -2.34 -26.05 -2.17
CA ARG A 55 -2.23 -25.09 -3.26
C ARG A 55 -2.99 -23.85 -2.88
N VAL A 56 -2.33 -22.69 -2.98
CA VAL A 56 -2.91 -21.41 -2.57
C VAL A 56 -3.01 -20.51 -3.79
N PRO A 57 -4.22 -20.28 -4.33
CA PRO A 57 -4.43 -19.31 -5.40
C PRO A 57 -4.13 -17.90 -4.88
N VAL A 58 -3.33 -17.16 -5.62
CA VAL A 58 -2.91 -15.80 -5.29
C VAL A 58 -3.19 -14.85 -6.44
N LEU A 59 -3.55 -13.61 -6.09
CA LEU A 59 -3.69 -12.50 -7.03
C LEU A 59 -2.50 -11.55 -6.82
N LEU A 60 -1.60 -11.53 -7.79
CA LEU A 60 -0.34 -10.79 -7.73
C LEU A 60 -0.51 -9.35 -8.20
N GLY A 61 -0.12 -8.40 -7.35
CA GLY A 61 0.04 -6.99 -7.68
C GLY A 61 1.51 -6.57 -7.70
N TYR A 62 1.95 -5.96 -8.80
CA TYR A 62 3.34 -5.54 -8.98
C TYR A 62 3.56 -4.11 -8.54
N ARG A 63 4.52 -3.91 -7.62
CA ARG A 63 4.92 -2.58 -7.14
C ARG A 63 6.40 -2.56 -6.77
N ALA A 64 7.21 -1.93 -7.61
CA ALA A 64 8.64 -1.71 -7.37
C ALA A 64 9.00 -0.24 -7.63
N PRO A 65 9.52 0.51 -6.64
CA PRO A 65 9.65 0.12 -5.23
C PRO A 65 8.28 0.09 -4.50
N LEU A 66 8.17 -0.75 -3.48
CA LEU A 66 7.03 -0.77 -2.54
C LEU A 66 7.37 0.01 -1.27
N PHE A 67 6.56 1.02 -0.95
CA PHE A 67 6.69 1.81 0.27
C PHE A 67 5.61 1.44 1.29
N PRO A 68 5.85 1.62 2.61
CA PRO A 68 4.84 1.33 3.63
C PRO A 68 3.51 2.05 3.39
N ALA A 69 3.55 3.32 2.98
CA ALA A 69 2.35 4.11 2.69
C ALA A 69 1.50 3.55 1.53
N ASP A 70 2.09 2.74 0.65
CA ASP A 70 1.39 2.17 -0.50
C ASP A 70 0.61 0.88 -0.14
N VAL A 71 1.05 0.13 0.89
CA VAL A 71 0.59 -1.26 1.17
C VAL A 71 -0.93 -1.34 1.30
N LEU A 72 -1.53 -0.50 2.13
CA LEU A 72 -2.98 -0.48 2.37
C LEU A 72 -3.75 -0.21 1.06
N SER A 73 -3.32 0.79 0.30
CA SER A 73 -3.95 1.14 -0.97
C SER A 73 -3.82 0.05 -2.03
N GLN A 74 -2.74 -0.75 -1.99
CA GLN A 74 -2.57 -1.87 -2.92
C GLN A 74 -3.43 -3.07 -2.49
N ARG A 75 -3.53 -3.33 -1.19
CA ARG A 75 -4.44 -4.35 -0.66
C ARG A 75 -5.86 -4.09 -1.10
N GLU A 76 -6.37 -2.88 -0.88
CA GLU A 76 -7.74 -2.51 -1.24
C GLU A 76 -8.02 -2.71 -2.73
N LYS A 77 -7.06 -2.36 -3.59
CA LYS A 77 -7.15 -2.60 -5.04
C LYS A 77 -7.22 -4.08 -5.39
N LEU A 78 -6.37 -4.90 -4.76
CA LEU A 78 -6.37 -6.35 -4.99
C LEU A 78 -7.64 -7.01 -4.45
N SER A 79 -8.14 -6.58 -3.29
CA SER A 79 -9.41 -7.06 -2.72
C SER A 79 -10.60 -6.70 -3.62
N ALA A 80 -10.68 -5.46 -4.09
CA ALA A 80 -11.73 -5.03 -5.01
C ALA A 80 -11.67 -5.80 -6.34
N LEU A 81 -10.46 -6.02 -6.88
CA LEU A 81 -10.27 -6.83 -8.08
C LEU A 81 -10.67 -8.29 -7.86
N ARG A 82 -10.31 -8.87 -6.72
CA ARG A 82 -10.72 -10.23 -6.34
C ARG A 82 -12.24 -10.36 -6.34
N GLU A 83 -12.95 -9.44 -5.70
CA GLU A 83 -14.42 -9.42 -5.68
C GLU A 83 -15.00 -9.29 -7.08
N GLN A 84 -14.41 -8.44 -7.92
CA GLN A 84 -14.83 -8.29 -9.31
C GLN A 84 -14.64 -9.57 -10.13
N LEU A 85 -13.50 -10.25 -9.98
CA LEU A 85 -13.22 -11.52 -10.64
C LEU A 85 -14.14 -12.62 -10.14
N GLN A 86 -14.38 -12.67 -8.82
CA GLN A 86 -15.30 -13.65 -8.22
C GLN A 86 -16.74 -13.50 -8.74
N ARG A 87 -17.19 -12.27 -9.02
CA ARG A 87 -18.52 -12.04 -9.64
C ARG A 87 -18.56 -12.43 -11.12
N ARG A 88 -17.42 -12.46 -11.81
CA ARG A 88 -17.31 -12.83 -13.22
C ARG A 88 -17.22 -14.34 -13.43
N ASP A 89 -16.59 -15.05 -12.49
CA ASP A 89 -16.43 -16.49 -12.53
C ASP A 89 -17.75 -17.20 -12.19
N ALA A 90 -18.61 -17.36 -13.20
CA ALA A 90 -19.75 -18.28 -13.18
C ALA A 90 -19.41 -19.65 -13.79
N ASP A 91 -18.16 -19.85 -14.25
CA ASP A 91 -17.73 -21.07 -14.92
C ASP A 91 -17.12 -22.07 -13.91
N PRO A 92 -17.68 -23.28 -13.76
CA PRO A 92 -17.15 -24.32 -12.88
C PRO A 92 -15.76 -24.86 -13.28
N ARG A 93 -15.20 -24.46 -14.43
CA ARG A 93 -13.81 -24.74 -14.82
C ARG A 93 -12.81 -23.65 -14.40
N SER A 94 -13.29 -22.55 -13.81
CA SER A 94 -12.43 -21.44 -13.38
C SER A 94 -11.64 -21.78 -12.10
N LEU A 95 -10.53 -21.06 -11.92
CA LEU A 95 -9.66 -21.16 -10.75
C LEU A 95 -10.45 -20.95 -9.44
N PRO A 96 -9.97 -21.47 -8.30
CA PRO A 96 -10.73 -21.39 -7.06
C PRO A 96 -11.10 -19.94 -6.72
N ALA A 97 -12.36 -19.74 -6.36
CA ALA A 97 -12.94 -18.41 -6.13
C ALA A 97 -12.17 -17.60 -5.07
N PHE A 98 -11.53 -18.29 -4.11
CA PHE A 98 -10.73 -17.66 -3.08
C PHE A 98 -9.30 -17.44 -3.54
N ARG A 99 -8.96 -16.18 -3.80
CA ARG A 99 -7.61 -15.74 -4.19
C ARG A 99 -7.04 -14.84 -3.10
N LEU A 100 -5.86 -15.16 -2.60
CA LEU A 100 -5.19 -14.35 -1.59
C LEU A 100 -4.46 -13.16 -2.26
N PRO A 101 -4.70 -11.91 -1.83
CA PRO A 101 -3.94 -10.75 -2.30
C PRO A 101 -2.45 -10.88 -1.97
N MET A 102 -1.58 -10.76 -2.98
CA MET A 102 -0.14 -10.83 -2.78
C MET A 102 0.58 -9.72 -3.56
N LEU A 103 1.54 -9.07 -2.91
CA LEU A 103 2.36 -8.01 -3.49
C LEU A 103 3.71 -8.54 -3.93
N VAL A 104 4.13 -8.13 -5.12
CA VAL A 104 5.45 -8.42 -5.70
C VAL A 104 6.25 -7.13 -5.76
N THR A 105 7.46 -7.14 -5.20
CA THR A 105 8.33 -5.96 -5.17
C THR A 105 9.80 -6.29 -5.44
N ASP A 106 10.62 -5.26 -5.71
CA ASP A 106 12.07 -5.42 -5.89
C ASP A 106 12.78 -5.75 -4.57
N SER A 107 12.46 -5.02 -3.51
CA SER A 107 12.97 -5.27 -2.16
C SER A 107 11.97 -4.75 -1.12
N ALA A 108 11.54 -5.62 -0.21
CA ALA A 108 10.75 -5.21 0.93
C ALA A 108 11.64 -4.73 2.09
N SER A 109 11.26 -3.61 2.72
CA SER A 109 11.85 -3.20 4.00
C SER A 109 11.17 -3.91 5.16
N ALA A 110 11.80 -3.93 6.34
CA ALA A 110 11.18 -4.49 7.55
C ALA A 110 9.78 -3.90 7.81
N SER A 111 9.63 -2.57 7.70
CA SER A 111 8.34 -1.91 7.88
C SER A 111 7.28 -2.31 6.84
N VAL A 112 7.68 -2.63 5.60
CA VAL A 112 6.76 -3.16 4.58
C VAL A 112 6.34 -4.58 4.94
N ILE A 113 7.29 -5.43 5.35
CA ILE A 113 7.02 -6.81 5.76
C ILE A 113 6.05 -6.83 6.94
N ASP A 114 6.33 -6.06 7.99
CA ASP A 114 5.49 -6.00 9.19
C ASP A 114 4.08 -5.48 8.86
N LEU A 115 3.97 -4.53 7.93
CA LEU A 115 2.68 -4.00 7.51
C LEU A 115 1.90 -5.01 6.66
N CYS A 116 2.55 -5.69 5.71
CA CYS A 116 1.94 -6.78 4.96
C CYS A 116 1.45 -7.90 5.89
N GLU A 117 2.21 -8.21 6.95
CA GLU A 117 1.85 -9.20 7.95
C GLU A 117 0.61 -8.81 8.75
N ARG A 118 0.55 -7.56 9.23
CA ARG A 118 -0.61 -7.01 9.96
C ARG A 118 -1.87 -6.94 9.11
N GLU A 119 -1.72 -6.57 7.84
CA GLU A 119 -2.84 -6.39 6.92
C GLU A 119 -3.23 -7.69 6.19
N GLU A 120 -2.60 -8.81 6.53
CA GLU A 120 -2.81 -10.16 5.98
C GLU A 120 -2.68 -10.21 4.44
N VAL A 121 -1.67 -9.53 3.91
CA VAL A 121 -1.35 -9.49 2.48
C VAL A 121 -0.09 -10.28 2.22
N GLY A 122 -0.15 -11.23 1.28
CA GLY A 122 1.03 -11.97 0.86
C GLY A 122 2.11 -11.04 0.29
N LEU A 123 3.37 -11.41 0.41
CA LEU A 123 4.49 -10.62 -0.08
C LEU A 123 5.56 -11.53 -0.65
N ILE A 124 6.09 -11.15 -1.81
CA ILE A 124 7.28 -11.74 -2.40
C ILE A 124 8.18 -10.62 -2.93
N ASP A 125 9.48 -10.73 -2.71
CA ASP A 125 10.45 -9.80 -3.28
C ASP A 125 11.59 -10.51 -4.04
N MET A 126 12.31 -9.75 -4.87
CA MET A 126 13.44 -10.27 -5.66
C MET A 126 14.63 -10.72 -4.80
N ARG A 127 14.66 -10.35 -3.51
CA ARG A 127 15.71 -10.77 -2.57
C ARG A 127 15.45 -12.16 -1.97
N GLY A 128 14.27 -12.74 -2.23
CA GLY A 128 13.82 -14.00 -1.67
C GLY A 128 13.04 -13.86 -0.37
N THR A 129 12.59 -12.64 -0.03
CA THR A 129 11.62 -12.47 1.05
C THR A 129 10.30 -13.06 0.57
N PHE A 130 9.71 -13.92 1.39
CA PHE A 130 8.45 -14.57 1.10
C PHE A 130 7.60 -14.60 2.36
N PHE A 131 6.40 -14.05 2.27
CA PHE A 131 5.40 -14.06 3.32
C PHE A 131 4.07 -14.50 2.76
N LEU A 132 3.49 -15.52 3.37
CA LEU A 132 2.17 -16.04 3.04
C LEU A 132 1.48 -16.49 4.32
N ARG A 133 0.31 -15.93 4.59
CA ARG A 133 -0.56 -16.37 5.68
C ARG A 133 -1.92 -16.70 5.11
N THR A 134 -2.33 -17.95 5.26
CA THR A 134 -3.65 -18.48 4.95
C THR A 134 -4.14 -19.20 6.21
N GLY A 135 -5.45 -19.39 6.37
CA GLY A 135 -6.05 -19.88 7.62
C GLY A 135 -5.31 -21.07 8.29
N SER A 136 -4.80 -22.02 7.52
CA SER A 136 -4.04 -23.17 8.01
C SER A 136 -2.54 -23.15 7.71
N THR A 137 -2.03 -22.15 7.00
CA THR A 137 -0.65 -22.13 6.51
C THR A 137 0.01 -20.78 6.78
N PHE A 138 1.16 -20.80 7.43
CA PHE A 138 1.99 -19.61 7.65
C PHE A 138 3.41 -19.87 7.20
N ILE A 139 3.91 -19.02 6.29
CA ILE A 139 5.28 -19.05 5.80
C ILE A 139 5.84 -17.64 5.90
N ARG A 140 6.98 -17.51 6.58
CA ARG A 140 7.74 -16.27 6.67
C ARG A 140 9.22 -16.58 6.47
N VAL A 141 9.77 -16.11 5.36
CA VAL A 141 11.18 -16.23 5.01
C VAL A 141 11.70 -14.85 4.66
N GLN A 142 12.82 -14.47 5.27
CA GLN A 142 13.47 -13.20 4.99
C GLN A 142 14.59 -13.38 3.96
N GLY A 143 14.50 -12.65 2.86
CA GLY A 143 15.49 -12.66 1.80
C GLY A 143 16.73 -11.86 2.15
N HIS A 144 17.90 -12.41 1.86
CA HIS A 144 19.18 -11.77 2.15
C HIS A 144 20.01 -11.46 0.88
N ARG A 145 19.50 -11.79 -0.32
CA ARG A 145 20.27 -11.54 -1.55
C ARG A 145 20.59 -10.05 -1.70
N PRO A 146 21.83 -9.71 -2.12
CA PRO A 146 22.14 -8.37 -2.54
C PRO A 146 21.33 -8.06 -3.80
N LEU A 147 20.60 -6.95 -3.77
CA LEU A 147 19.93 -6.43 -4.96
C LEU A 147 20.90 -5.46 -5.63
N GLU A 148 21.13 -5.62 -6.93
CA GLU A 148 21.77 -4.58 -7.73
C GLU A 148 20.84 -3.37 -7.77
N ARG A 149 21.04 -2.47 -6.81
CA ARG A 149 20.30 -1.21 -6.78
C ARG A 149 20.78 -0.40 -7.96
N THR A 150 19.86 -0.07 -8.88
CA THR A 150 20.12 1.01 -9.82
C THR A 150 20.54 2.23 -8.99
N PRO A 151 21.72 2.80 -9.24
CA PRO A 151 22.17 3.98 -8.51
C PRO A 151 21.07 5.02 -8.59
N ARG A 152 20.55 5.46 -7.44
CA ARG A 152 19.61 6.57 -7.43
C ARG A 152 20.34 7.74 -8.06
N GLU A 153 19.74 8.36 -9.07
CA GLU A 153 20.23 9.64 -9.58
C GLU A 153 20.41 10.58 -8.37
N PRO A 154 21.60 11.16 -8.17
CA PRO A 154 21.85 12.04 -7.04
C PRO A 154 20.74 13.11 -6.94
N LEU A 155 20.02 13.16 -5.82
CA LEU A 155 18.98 14.19 -5.58
C LEU A 155 19.51 15.62 -5.80
N PHE A 156 20.81 15.79 -5.62
CA PHE A 156 21.53 17.02 -5.93
C PHE A 156 22.73 16.72 -6.80
N HIS A 157 22.81 17.37 -7.96
CA HIS A 157 23.96 17.29 -8.85
C HIS A 157 24.82 18.56 -8.78
N GLY A 158 26.11 18.41 -9.07
CA GLY A 158 27.05 19.51 -9.23
C GLY A 158 27.09 20.47 -8.03
N LYS A 159 26.80 21.75 -8.30
CA LYS A 159 26.88 22.84 -7.31
C LYS A 159 25.82 22.74 -6.20
N GLY A 160 24.66 22.13 -6.46
CA GLY A 160 23.61 21.92 -5.45
C GLY A 160 24.06 20.95 -4.35
N CYS A 161 24.82 19.91 -4.71
CA CYS A 161 25.35 18.95 -3.74
C CYS A 161 26.31 19.60 -2.73
N ARG A 162 27.14 20.56 -3.18
CA ARG A 162 28.06 21.31 -2.31
C ARG A 162 27.30 22.13 -1.27
N LEU A 163 26.21 22.76 -1.68
CA LEU A 163 25.38 23.56 -0.78
C LEU A 163 24.73 22.70 0.31
N VAL A 164 24.13 21.57 -0.06
CA VAL A 164 23.55 20.64 0.91
C VAL A 164 24.61 20.08 1.86
N ARG A 165 25.80 19.73 1.34
CA ARG A 165 26.90 19.23 2.17
C ARG A 165 27.34 20.25 3.22
N VAL A 166 27.51 21.53 2.85
CA VAL A 166 27.90 22.60 3.78
C VAL A 166 26.82 22.84 4.84
N LEU A 167 25.53 22.83 4.43
CA LEU A 167 24.42 22.98 5.37
C LEU A 167 24.35 21.82 6.37
N LEU A 168 24.58 20.58 5.93
CA LEU A 168 24.55 19.41 6.80
C LEU A 168 25.79 19.30 7.71
N GLN A 169 26.98 19.68 7.21
CA GLN A 169 28.22 19.67 8.00
C GLN A 169 28.26 20.74 9.10
N SER A 170 27.39 21.74 9.03
CA SER A 170 27.35 22.84 10.00
C SER A 170 25.91 23.26 10.23
N SER A 171 25.08 22.30 10.65
CA SER A 171 23.65 22.48 10.93
C SER A 171 23.37 23.53 11.99
N ASP A 172 24.30 23.69 12.94
CA ASP A 172 24.14 24.56 14.10
C ASP A 172 24.53 26.01 13.78
N ARG A 173 25.19 26.22 12.63
CA ARG A 173 25.59 27.54 12.16
C ARG A 173 24.44 28.19 11.40
N ARG A 174 24.14 29.44 11.76
CA ARG A 174 23.27 30.29 10.93
C ARG A 174 24.03 30.75 9.70
N TRP A 175 23.52 30.39 8.54
CA TRP A 175 24.12 30.72 7.26
C TRP A 175 23.48 31.96 6.64
N THR A 176 24.31 32.85 6.10
CA THR A 176 23.84 33.89 5.18
C THR A 176 24.06 33.43 3.74
N ILE A 177 23.26 33.94 2.79
CA ILE A 177 23.38 33.59 1.37
C ILE A 177 24.80 33.90 0.85
N ARG A 178 25.41 35.00 1.32
CA ARG A 178 26.77 35.39 0.97
C ARG A 178 27.81 34.42 1.52
N ALA A 179 27.72 34.06 2.80
CA ALA A 179 28.63 33.09 3.42
C ALA A 179 28.51 31.70 2.78
N LEU A 180 27.30 31.28 2.40
CA LEU A 180 27.09 30.04 1.64
C LEU A 180 27.72 30.09 0.26
N SER A 181 27.56 31.20 -0.46
CA SER A 181 28.14 31.39 -1.80
C SER A 181 29.67 31.34 -1.76
N GLU A 182 30.29 32.01 -0.79
CA GLU A 182 31.73 32.01 -0.57
C GLU A 182 32.24 30.61 -0.18
N GLN A 183 31.58 29.94 0.76
CA GLN A 183 31.98 28.61 1.24
C GLN A 183 31.79 27.51 0.17
N THR A 184 30.75 27.61 -0.65
CA THR A 184 30.40 26.56 -1.64
C THR A 184 31.00 26.86 -3.02
N GLN A 185 31.58 28.04 -3.22
CA GLN A 185 31.99 28.58 -4.52
C GLN A 185 30.87 28.52 -5.57
N THR A 186 29.64 28.86 -5.16
CA THR A 186 28.46 28.85 -6.03
C THR A 186 27.86 30.24 -6.16
N SER A 187 27.03 30.46 -7.17
CA SER A 187 26.41 31.79 -7.38
C SER A 187 25.41 32.11 -6.27
N LEU A 188 25.33 33.39 -5.91
CA LEU A 188 24.38 33.91 -4.92
C LEU A 188 22.93 33.52 -5.24
N LEU A 189 22.56 33.49 -6.52
CA LEU A 189 21.21 33.13 -6.97
C LEU A 189 20.89 31.66 -6.71
N LEU A 190 21.87 30.75 -6.86
CA LEU A 190 21.71 29.34 -6.51
C LEU A 190 21.61 29.15 -5.00
N CYS A 191 22.42 29.89 -4.22
CA CYS A 191 22.36 29.88 -2.77
C CYS A 191 21.03 30.44 -2.22
N ALA A 192 20.51 31.51 -2.80
CA ALA A 192 19.25 32.12 -2.42
C ALA A 192 18.07 31.16 -2.62
N ARG A 193 18.05 30.44 -3.75
CA ARG A 193 17.04 29.41 -4.03
C ARG A 193 17.11 28.24 -3.02
N GLY A 194 18.31 27.75 -2.71
CA GLY A 194 18.49 26.68 -1.73
C GLY A 194 18.20 27.09 -0.29
N HIS A 195 18.46 28.34 0.09
CA HIS A 195 18.24 28.86 1.44
C HIS A 195 16.74 29.06 1.76
N ASP A 196 15.94 29.54 0.79
CA ASP A 196 14.49 29.76 0.95
C ASP A 196 13.68 28.47 1.16
N GLU A 197 14.21 27.31 0.72
CA GLU A 197 13.55 26.02 0.88
C GLU A 197 13.77 25.38 2.27
N THR A 198 14.71 25.91 3.06
CA THR A 198 14.96 25.45 4.43
C THR A 198 13.88 25.96 5.41
N PRO A 199 13.61 25.24 6.52
CA PRO A 199 12.67 25.70 7.55
C PRO A 199 12.99 27.11 8.09
N GLN A 200 14.28 27.45 8.16
CA GLN A 200 14.76 28.77 8.61
C GLN A 200 14.50 29.89 7.59
N GLY A 201 14.57 29.60 6.28
CA GLY A 201 14.20 30.53 5.22
C GLY A 201 12.70 30.83 5.18
N ARG A 202 11.86 29.81 5.40
CA ARG A 202 10.39 29.97 5.46
C ARG A 202 9.92 30.81 6.64
N LEU A 203 10.62 30.78 7.77
CA LEU A 203 10.32 31.59 8.95
C LEU A 203 10.46 33.10 8.71
N ARG A 204 11.28 33.54 7.74
CA ARG A 204 11.46 34.97 7.40
C ARG A 204 10.41 35.55 6.45
N ARG A 205 9.54 34.71 5.84
CA ARG A 205 8.49 35.17 4.90
C ARG A 205 7.11 35.39 5.53
N ARG A 206 6.98 35.38 6.86
CA ARG A 206 5.78 35.97 7.50
C ARG A 206 5.83 37.49 7.35
N ARG A 207 5.31 37.99 6.23
CA ARG A 207 5.02 39.42 6.05
C ARG A 207 4.13 39.88 7.22
N PRO A 208 4.40 41.03 7.86
CA PRO A 208 3.41 41.66 8.71
C PRO A 208 2.21 42.01 7.82
N GLN A 209 1.02 41.51 8.16
CA GLN A 209 -0.21 42.02 7.58
C GLN A 209 -0.23 43.53 7.83
N ARG A 210 -0.17 44.30 6.73
CA ARG A 210 -0.45 45.74 6.74
C ARG A 210 -1.84 45.94 7.34
N ARG A 211 -1.90 46.37 8.60
CA ARG A 211 -3.03 47.14 9.11
C ARG A 211 -2.96 48.52 8.48
N LEU A 212 -4.05 48.96 7.88
CA LEU A 212 -4.34 50.36 7.56
C LEU A 212 -5.87 50.51 7.40
N PRO A 213 -6.45 51.72 7.54
CA PRO A 213 -7.14 52.12 8.76
C PRO A 213 -8.65 52.37 8.56
N ALA A 214 -9.34 52.59 9.67
CA ALA A 214 -10.74 53.01 9.74
C ALA A 214 -10.88 54.53 9.54
N SER A 215 -11.81 54.93 8.64
CA SER A 215 -12.48 56.23 8.51
C SER A 215 -13.24 56.20 7.17
N GLY A 216 -14.51 56.52 6.98
CA GLY A 216 -15.59 57.07 7.80
C GLY A 216 -16.65 57.62 6.83
N SER A 217 -17.93 57.40 7.16
CA SER A 217 -19.14 58.15 6.75
C SER A 217 -19.56 58.31 5.26
N GLY A 218 -20.78 57.86 4.98
CA GLY A 218 -21.59 58.21 3.81
C GLY A 218 -23.00 57.66 3.91
N VAL A 219 -23.94 58.51 4.33
CA VAL A 219 -25.38 58.28 4.55
C VAL A 219 -26.12 58.08 3.21
N THR A 220 -27.09 57.16 3.13
CA THR A 220 -28.52 57.43 2.77
C THR A 220 -29.37 56.17 2.51
N ALA A 221 -30.59 56.26 3.05
CA ALA A 221 -31.87 55.79 2.51
C ALA A 221 -32.25 54.29 2.52
N SER A 222 -33.12 53.98 3.48
CA SER A 222 -34.52 53.55 3.28
C SER A 222 -34.83 52.18 2.67
N GLY A 223 -35.65 51.40 3.39
CA GLY A 223 -36.55 50.43 2.77
C GLY A 223 -36.78 49.14 3.55
N MET A 224 -37.83 49.13 4.37
CA MET A 224 -38.76 48.01 4.62
C MET A 224 -38.20 46.62 5.02
N ALA A 225 -38.59 46.13 6.21
CA ALA A 225 -39.66 45.13 6.34
C ALA A 225 -39.70 44.49 7.75
N ASP A 226 -40.94 44.33 8.22
CA ASP A 226 -41.49 43.25 9.06
C ASP A 226 -40.94 42.97 10.48
N GLU A 227 -41.56 43.72 11.38
CA GLU A 227 -42.26 43.27 12.59
C GLU A 227 -42.83 41.83 12.53
N ARG A 228 -42.30 40.88 13.32
CA ARG A 228 -43.08 39.81 14.02
C ARG A 228 -42.37 39.30 15.29
N GLN A 229 -42.86 39.80 16.41
CA GLN A 229 -43.41 39.05 17.55
C GLN A 229 -42.63 37.86 18.12
N ALA A 230 -42.07 38.10 19.30
CA ALA A 230 -41.70 37.09 20.28
C ALA A 230 -42.94 36.65 21.07
N ASP A 231 -43.06 35.34 21.33
CA ASP A 231 -43.57 34.88 22.61
C ASP A 231 -43.11 33.44 22.94
N SER A 232 -42.34 33.35 24.02
CA SER A 232 -42.52 32.48 25.18
C SER A 232 -43.21 31.10 24.99
N LEU A 233 -42.54 30.01 25.40
CA LEU A 233 -43.00 29.07 26.46
C LEU A 233 -42.17 27.76 26.54
N HIS A 234 -41.57 27.57 27.71
CA HIS A 234 -41.43 26.38 28.57
C HIS A 234 -40.86 24.99 28.11
N PRO A 235 -40.26 24.23 29.08
CA PRO A 235 -39.44 23.06 28.82
C PRO A 235 -40.19 21.73 28.99
N GLY A 236 -39.92 20.76 28.10
CA GLY A 236 -40.54 19.44 28.06
C GLY A 236 -39.53 18.29 28.14
N ARG A 237 -39.45 17.72 29.34
CA ARG A 237 -38.84 16.45 29.76
C ARG A 237 -39.22 15.28 28.84
N ILE A 238 -38.24 14.53 28.31
CA ILE A 238 -38.48 13.17 27.77
C ILE A 238 -37.38 12.23 28.29
N GLN A 239 -37.82 11.32 29.16
CA GLN A 239 -37.12 10.09 29.52
C GLN A 239 -37.12 9.14 28.33
N ARG A 240 -36.00 8.48 28.04
CA ARG A 240 -36.02 7.19 27.32
C ARG A 240 -35.24 6.15 28.13
N SER A 241 -36.06 5.23 28.64
CA SER A 241 -35.72 3.94 29.22
C SER A 241 -34.90 3.11 28.24
N ILE A 242 -33.77 2.56 28.71
CA ILE A 242 -33.06 1.47 28.04
C ILE A 242 -33.56 0.19 28.70
N HIS A 243 -34.36 -0.55 27.95
CA HIS A 243 -34.84 -1.87 28.32
C HIS A 243 -33.84 -2.91 27.80
N ASP A 244 -33.27 -3.67 28.74
CA ASP A 244 -32.70 -4.99 28.50
C ASP A 244 -33.87 -6.00 28.39
N PRO A 245 -33.80 -6.99 27.49
CA PRO A 245 -33.84 -8.36 27.99
C PRO A 245 -32.93 -9.32 27.22
N GLY A 246 -32.31 -10.22 27.98
CA GLY A 246 -31.56 -11.35 27.45
C GLY A 246 -32.41 -12.58 27.08
N VAL A 247 -31.64 -13.67 26.88
CA VAL A 247 -32.01 -15.09 26.82
C VAL A 247 -32.45 -15.63 25.45
N ALA A 248 -31.63 -16.53 24.88
CA ALA A 248 -32.02 -17.94 24.67
C ALA A 248 -30.87 -18.77 24.08
N GLN A 249 -30.52 -19.85 24.80
CA GLN A 249 -29.77 -21.01 24.36
C GLN A 249 -30.63 -21.89 23.45
N GLN A 250 -30.07 -22.41 22.35
CA GLN A 250 -30.42 -23.65 21.64
C GLN A 250 -29.12 -24.10 20.92
N GLY A 251 -28.57 -25.31 21.01
CA GLY A 251 -29.10 -26.61 21.44
C GLY A 251 -29.45 -27.48 20.23
N SER A 252 -28.47 -28.13 19.59
CA SER A 252 -28.62 -29.19 18.57
C SER A 252 -27.19 -29.64 18.16
N CYS A 253 -26.62 -30.81 18.48
CA CYS A 253 -26.98 -32.23 18.36
C CYS A 253 -26.90 -32.82 16.93
N VAL A 254 -26.19 -33.97 16.82
CA VAL A 254 -26.21 -35.01 15.75
C VAL A 254 -25.23 -34.75 14.57
N ALA A 255 -24.36 -35.66 14.11
CA ALA A 255 -24.13 -37.09 14.36
C ALA A 255 -22.64 -37.47 14.20
N ASP A 256 -22.19 -38.39 15.05
CA ASP A 256 -21.12 -39.35 14.77
C ASP A 256 -21.64 -40.44 13.82
N LEU A 257 -20.84 -40.84 12.83
CA LEU A 257 -20.91 -42.18 12.23
C LEU A 257 -19.48 -42.72 12.00
N PRO A 258 -19.19 -43.97 12.42
CA PRO A 258 -17.90 -44.63 12.22
C PRO A 258 -17.91 -45.60 11.02
N GLY A 259 -16.70 -45.89 10.51
CA GLY A 259 -16.36 -47.19 9.92
C GLY A 259 -16.57 -47.39 8.42
N HIS A 260 -15.49 -47.48 7.64
CA HIS A 260 -14.90 -48.77 7.29
C HIS A 260 -13.67 -48.60 6.38
N PRO A 261 -12.59 -49.37 6.59
CA PRO A 261 -11.47 -49.48 5.66
C PRO A 261 -11.81 -50.52 4.57
N LEU A 262 -11.44 -50.25 3.32
CA LEU A 262 -11.34 -51.28 2.29
C LEU A 262 -9.87 -51.54 2.00
N ASP A 263 -9.46 -52.70 2.50
CA ASP A 263 -8.28 -53.46 2.17
C ASP A 263 -8.37 -54.06 0.75
N LEU A 264 -7.18 -54.41 0.22
CA LEU A 264 -6.89 -55.45 -0.77
C LEU A 264 -7.35 -55.23 -2.23
N HIS A 265 -6.36 -55.00 -3.11
CA HIS A 265 -6.03 -56.05 -4.07
C HIS A 265 -4.59 -55.96 -4.60
N THR A 266 -3.84 -56.99 -4.20
CA THR A 266 -2.69 -57.58 -4.87
C THR A 266 -2.98 -57.83 -6.36
N GLY A 267 -2.08 -57.39 -7.24
CA GLY A 267 -2.09 -57.69 -8.66
C GLY A 267 -0.70 -58.14 -9.11
N GLU A 268 -0.60 -59.42 -9.40
CA GLU A 268 0.60 -60.19 -9.72
C GLU A 268 1.32 -59.74 -11.00
N ARG A 269 2.63 -60.03 -11.03
CA ARG A 269 3.46 -60.09 -12.23
C ARG A 269 2.99 -61.19 -13.17
N PRO A 270 3.29 -61.07 -14.47
CA PRO A 270 3.85 -62.21 -15.18
C PRO A 270 5.17 -61.84 -15.88
N THR A 271 6.21 -62.59 -15.52
CA THR A 271 7.30 -63.00 -16.42
C THR A 271 6.73 -63.76 -17.63
N LEU A 272 7.21 -63.45 -18.83
CA LEU A 272 7.63 -64.39 -19.90
C LEU A 272 7.72 -63.68 -21.25
N ARG A 273 8.93 -63.31 -21.67
CA ARG A 273 9.66 -63.79 -22.87
C ARG A 273 10.88 -62.93 -23.13
#